data_AF-A0A2J8JDD5-F1
#
_entry.id   AF-A0A2J8JDD5-F1
#
_cell.length_a   1.000
_cell.length_b   1.000
_cell.length_c   1.000
_cell.angle_alpha   90.00
_cell.angle_beta   90.00
_cell.angle_gamma   90.00
#
_symmetry.space_group_name_H-M   'P 1'
#
loop_
_entity.id
_entity.type
_entity.pdbx_description
1 polymer ?
#
loop_
_entity_poly.entity_id
_entity_poly.type
_entity_poly.pdbx_seq_one_letter_code
_entity_poly.pdbx_strand_id
1 'polypeptide(L)'
;MTLEELEDHEDEFNEEDERAIEMYRRQRLAEWKATKLKNKFGEVLEISGKDYVQEVTKAGEGLWVILHLYKQGIPLCALINQHLSGL
;
A
#
# COMPACT_ATOMS: atom_id res chain seq x y z
N MET A 1 -9.28 2.96 -26.24
CA MET A 1 -9.94 1.83 -25.59
C MET A 1 -10.73 2.32 -24.40
N THR A 2 -11.91 2.83 -24.71
CA THR A 2 -13.01 3.07 -23.77
C THR A 2 -13.75 1.75 -23.52
N LEU A 3 -14.66 1.73 -22.54
CA LEU A 3 -15.42 0.53 -22.18
C LEU A 3 -16.39 0.09 -23.30
N GLU A 4 -16.88 1.04 -24.09
CA GLU A 4 -17.82 0.85 -25.21
C GLU A 4 -17.12 0.25 -26.44
N GLU A 5 -15.86 0.66 -26.72
CA GLU A 5 -15.04 0.08 -27.79
C GLU A 5 -14.65 -1.40 -27.54
N LEU A 6 -14.75 -1.88 -26.30
CA LEU A 6 -14.46 -3.27 -25.93
C LEU A 6 -15.65 -4.20 -26.13
N GLU A 7 -16.87 -3.69 -25.93
CA GLU A 7 -18.13 -4.44 -26.07
C GLU A 7 -18.39 -4.80 -27.54
N ASP A 8 -18.10 -3.88 -28.47
CA ASP A 8 -18.23 -4.10 -29.92
C ASP A 8 -17.23 -5.14 -30.48
N HIS A 9 -16.14 -5.43 -29.76
CA HIS A 9 -15.09 -6.38 -30.18
C HIS A 9 -15.14 -7.73 -29.43
N GLU A 10 -16.15 -7.99 -28.60
CA GLU A 10 -16.27 -9.27 -27.85
C GLU A 10 -16.24 -10.51 -28.76
N ASP A 11 -16.80 -10.42 -29.98
CA ASP A 11 -16.77 -11.51 -30.98
C ASP A 11 -15.38 -11.72 -31.63
N GLU A 12 -14.45 -10.78 -31.49
CA GLU A 12 -13.07 -10.86 -32.01
C GLU A 12 -12.06 -11.39 -30.97
N PHE A 13 -12.41 -11.42 -29.68
CA PHE A 13 -11.59 -12.03 -28.65
C PHE A 13 -11.71 -13.55 -28.72
N ASN A 14 -10.64 -14.21 -29.17
CA ASN A 14 -10.60 -15.67 -29.22
C ASN A 14 -10.05 -16.27 -27.90
N GLU A 15 -10.13 -17.59 -27.75
CA GLU A 15 -9.62 -18.30 -26.56
C GLU A 15 -8.13 -18.04 -26.28
N GLU A 16 -7.34 -17.67 -27.29
CA GLU A 16 -5.92 -17.33 -27.12
C GLU A 16 -5.75 -15.96 -26.46
N ASP A 17 -6.58 -14.99 -26.82
CA ASP A 17 -6.61 -13.66 -26.21
C ASP A 17 -7.04 -13.73 -24.73
N GLU A 18 -8.06 -14.53 -24.42
CA GLU A 18 -8.48 -14.77 -23.03
C GLU A 18 -7.35 -15.39 -22.19
N ARG A 19 -6.65 -16.39 -22.75
CA ARG A 19 -5.50 -17.01 -22.10
C ARG A 19 -4.37 -16.00 -21.87
N ALA A 20 -4.09 -15.13 -22.84
CA ALA A 20 -3.07 -14.10 -22.72
C ALA A 20 -3.39 -13.07 -21.62
N ILE A 21 -4.65 -12.61 -21.56
CA ILE A 21 -5.12 -11.67 -20.53
C ILE A 21 -5.01 -12.30 -19.14
N GLU A 22 -5.43 -13.55 -18.97
CA GLU A 22 -5.35 -14.24 -17.68
C GLU A 22 -3.89 -14.49 -17.26
N MET A 23 -3.00 -14.82 -18.19
CA MET A 23 -1.55 -14.90 -17.91
C MET A 23 -0.99 -13.56 -17.44
N TYR A 24 -1.32 -12.46 -18.11
CA TYR A 24 -0.88 -11.12 -17.74
C TYR A 24 -1.42 -10.70 -16.37
N ARG A 25 -2.70 -10.97 -16.09
CA ARG A 25 -3.33 -10.74 -14.79
C ARG A 25 -2.59 -11.50 -13.68
N ARG A 26 -2.32 -12.78 -13.89
CA ARG A 26 -1.58 -13.62 -12.94
C ARG A 26 -0.16 -13.10 -12.71
N GLN A 27 0.53 -12.72 -13.77
CA GLN A 27 1.88 -12.16 -13.70
C GLN A 27 1.88 -10.87 -12.86
N ARG A 28 0.98 -9.92 -13.15
CA ARG A 28 0.85 -8.67 -12.39
C ARG A 28 0.51 -8.90 -10.92
N LEU A 29 -0.40 -9.83 -10.63
CA LEU A 29 -0.72 -10.23 -9.25
C LEU A 29 0.47 -10.88 -8.54
N ALA A 30 1.26 -11.70 -9.24
CA ALA A 30 2.45 -12.32 -8.70
C ALA A 30 3.54 -11.27 -8.42
N GLU A 31 3.77 -10.33 -9.34
CA GLU A 31 4.66 -9.18 -9.15
C GLU A 31 4.22 -8.33 -7.95
N TRP A 32 2.92 -8.02 -7.83
CA TRP A 32 2.37 -7.30 -6.68
C TRP A 32 2.53 -8.06 -5.37
N LYS A 33 2.31 -9.38 -5.36
CA LYS A 33 2.52 -10.21 -4.17
C LYS A 33 4.00 -10.31 -3.79
N ALA A 34 4.91 -10.35 -4.78
CA ALA A 34 6.34 -10.33 -4.53
C ALA A 34 6.83 -8.96 -4.05
N THR A 35 6.21 -7.88 -4.54
CA THR A 35 6.49 -6.49 -4.15
C THR A 35 5.76 -6.09 -2.86
N LYS A 36 4.79 -6.89 -2.39
CA LYS A 36 4.29 -6.81 -1.02
C LYS A 36 5.47 -7.05 -0.10
N LEU A 37 6.10 -5.95 0.26
CA LEU A 37 7.23 -5.88 1.14
C LEU A 37 6.88 -6.77 2.32
N LYS A 38 7.65 -7.86 2.53
CA LYS A 38 7.64 -8.57 3.81
C LYS A 38 7.64 -7.48 4.88
N ASN A 39 6.70 -7.53 5.83
CA ASN A 39 6.53 -6.49 6.85
C ASN A 39 7.91 -6.07 7.37
N LYS A 40 8.42 -4.93 6.86
CA LYS A 40 9.75 -4.42 7.22
C LYS A 40 9.73 -3.81 8.62
N PHE A 41 8.53 -3.44 9.06
CA PHE A 41 8.22 -2.86 10.36
C PHE A 41 7.15 -3.72 11.03
N GLY A 42 7.06 -3.62 12.36
CA GLY A 42 6.09 -4.37 13.17
C GLY A 42 5.76 -3.71 14.49
N GLU A 43 6.16 -2.45 14.68
CA GLU A 43 5.84 -1.68 15.88
C GLU A 43 5.71 -0.19 15.54
N VAL A 44 5.01 0.55 16.41
CA VAL A 44 4.90 2.00 16.33
C VAL A 44 5.98 2.62 17.21
N LEU A 45 6.83 3.43 16.60
CA LEU A 45 7.91 4.12 17.29
C LEU A 45 7.47 5.52 17.71
N GLU A 46 7.73 5.87 18.96
CA GLU A 46 7.59 7.24 19.45
C GLU A 46 8.89 8.01 19.19
N ILE A 47 8.78 9.16 18.53
CA ILE A 47 9.93 9.97 18.12
C ILE A 47 9.89 11.36 18.74
N SER A 48 11.04 11.94 19.01
CA SER A 48 11.12 13.35 19.38
C SER A 48 11.13 14.25 18.13
N GLY A 49 10.90 15.55 18.33
CA GLY A 49 11.00 16.52 17.23
C GLY A 49 12.38 16.58 16.58
N LYS A 50 13.45 16.19 17.28
CA LYS A 50 14.81 16.14 16.72
C LYS A 50 14.99 14.97 15.74
N ASP A 51 14.25 13.89 15.95
CA ASP A 51 14.36 12.66 15.17
C ASP A 51 13.54 12.73 13.88
N TYR A 52 12.56 13.65 13.81
CA TYR A 52 11.64 13.82 12.67
C TYR A 52 12.34 13.83 11.31
N VAL A 53 13.44 14.58 11.17
CA VAL A 53 14.12 14.70 9.87
C VAL A 53 14.68 13.35 9.43
N GLN A 54 15.21 12.55 10.35
CA GLN A 54 15.75 11.24 10.02
C GLN A 54 14.63 10.23 9.77
N GLU A 55 13.68 10.14 10.69
CA GLU A 55 12.66 9.09 10.67
C GLU A 55 11.53 9.33 9.66
N VAL A 56 11.24 10.59 9.32
CA VAL A 56 10.13 10.96 8.44
C VAL A 56 10.64 11.50 7.11
N THR A 57 11.49 12.52 7.14
CA THR A 57 11.95 13.18 5.91
C THR A 57 12.97 12.31 5.16
N LYS A 58 13.77 11.52 5.88
CA LYS A 58 14.85 10.68 5.34
C LYS A 58 14.63 9.18 5.58
N ALA A 59 13.37 8.76 5.72
CA ALA A 59 13.01 7.37 6.01
C ALA A 59 13.58 6.37 4.98
N GLY A 60 13.70 6.79 3.72
CA GLY A 60 14.25 6.00 2.61
C GLY A 60 13.28 5.89 1.43
N GLU A 61 13.78 5.46 0.28
CA GLU A 61 12.98 5.31 -0.94
C GLU A 61 12.02 4.12 -0.85
N GLY A 62 10.81 4.29 -1.38
CA GLY A 62 9.78 3.24 -1.40
C GLY A 62 9.17 2.92 -0.04
N LEU A 63 9.42 3.75 0.99
CA LEU A 63 8.82 3.64 2.31
C LEU A 63 7.71 4.67 2.50
N TRP A 64 6.63 4.24 3.15
CA TRP A 64 5.53 5.10 3.55
C TRP A 64 5.63 5.34 5.04
N VAL A 65 5.60 6.62 5.44
CA VAL A 65 5.63 7.01 6.85
C VAL A 65 4.27 7.58 7.23
N ILE A 66 3.66 6.99 8.26
CA ILE A 66 2.44 7.52 8.88
C ILE A 66 2.84 8.13 10.21
N LEU A 67 2.63 9.44 10.36
CA LEU A 67 2.97 10.16 11.57
C LEU A 67 1.72 10.63 12.30
N HIS A 68 1.57 10.22 13.56
CA HIS A 68 0.52 10.71 14.44
C HIS A 68 1.07 11.73 15.42
N LEU A 69 0.91 13.03 15.12
CA LEU A 69 1.18 14.09 16.09
C LEU A 69 0.06 14.09 17.13
N TYR A 70 0.43 13.98 18.40
CA TYR A 70 -0.53 13.85 19.48
C TYR A 70 -0.09 14.61 20.73
N LYS A 71 -1.01 14.74 21.69
CA LYS A 71 -0.72 15.33 23.01
C LYS A 71 -1.26 14.41 24.10
N GLN A 72 -0.43 14.18 25.12
CA GLN A 72 -0.83 13.37 26.28
C GLN A 72 -2.04 13.98 27.00
N GLY A 73 -2.90 13.11 27.54
CA GLY A 73 -4.11 13.51 28.26
C GLY A 73 -5.32 13.79 27.37
N ILE A 74 -5.20 13.73 26.04
CA ILE A 74 -6.36 13.80 25.13
C ILE A 74 -6.90 12.38 24.89
N PRO A 75 -8.16 12.07 25.26
CA PRO A 75 -8.71 10.71 25.14
C PRO A 75 -8.67 10.13 23.72
N LEU A 76 -8.94 10.95 22.70
CA LEU A 76 -8.89 10.53 21.31
C LEU A 76 -7.47 10.16 20.84
N CYS A 77 -6.45 10.87 21.32
CA CYS A 77 -5.06 10.53 21.04
C CYS A 77 -4.68 9.17 21.65
N ALA A 78 -5.12 8.91 22.89
CA ALA A 78 -4.89 7.62 23.54
C ALA A 78 -5.56 6.48 22.77
N LEU A 79 -6.78 6.69 22.28
CA LEU A 79 -7.49 5.71 21.45
C LEU A 79 -6.75 5.42 20.14
N ILE A 80 -6.27 6.45 19.44
CA ILE A 80 -5.50 6.28 18.21
C ILE A 80 -4.20 5.52 18.48
N ASN A 81 -3.47 5.88 19.55
CA ASN A 81 -2.25 5.17 19.94
C ASN A 81 -2.51 3.67 20.19
N GLN A 82 -3.59 3.33 20.90
CA GLN A 82 -3.98 1.94 21.13
C GLN A 82 -4.24 1.19 19.82
N HIS A 83 -4.93 1.81 18.86
CA HIS A 83 -5.19 1.19 17.57
C HIS A 83 -3.92 1.02 16.74
N LEU A 84 -3.04 2.03 16.72
CA LEU A 84 -1.79 1.97 15.95
C LEU A 84 -0.84 0.92 16.52
N SER A 85 -0.72 0.80 17.85
CA SER A 85 0.13 -0.21 18.49
C SER A 85 -0.35 -1.66 18.30
N GLY A 86 -1.58 -1.87 17.84
CA GLY A 86 -2.18 -3.20 17.63
C GLY A 86 -2.20 -3.69 16.19
N LEU A 87 -1.62 -2.93 15.24
CA LEU A 87 -1.49 -3.28 13.82
C LEU A 87 -0.28 -4.19 13.57
#